data_AF-A0A8J8D8X4-F1
#
_entry.id   AF-A0A8J8D8X4-F1
#
_cell.length_a   1.000
_cell.length_b   1.000
_cell.length_c   1.000
_cell.angle_alpha   90.00
_cell.angle_beta   90.00
_cell.angle_gamma   90.00
#
_symmetry.space_group_name_H-M   'P 1'
#
loop_
_entity.id
_entity.type
_entity.pdbx_description
1 polymer ?
#
loop_
_entity_poly.entity_id
_entity_poly.type
_entity_poly.pdbx_seq_one_letter_code
_entity_poly.pdbx_strand_id
1 'polypeptide(L)'
;MLAVLVANHLGKEHEDIGWAIGDAIYDYLVMKNKSIEEVEKRPSEFAKLVVKKLQEREILGPSVAKSTERAIKEAIPPTIKLINKMWPKDHDVKHLRAMEEAFSPDIKDPLRTLKAAGIDVTKEVEELRNAIAEITGKKPKARGAPPGGSRKRAKSKRPVSSAGLPPELLAIVKALEFSDFSERAMEKAEKELLRLVDGLLEDEANAPQLFHAVKLLRLVQKGDIKGIKKLGG
;
A
#
# COMPACT_ATOMS: atom_id res chain seq x y z
N MET A 1 10.19 1.91 -4.42
CA MET A 1 10.10 1.42 -3.02
C MET A 1 9.56 2.45 -2.05
N LEU A 2 9.98 3.71 -2.08
CA LEU A 2 9.28 4.77 -1.33
C LEU A 2 7.78 4.83 -1.65
N ALA A 3 7.39 4.56 -2.90
CA ALA A 3 5.98 4.44 -3.27
C ALA A 3 5.25 3.32 -2.53
N VAL A 4 5.90 2.17 -2.35
CA VAL A 4 5.36 1.01 -1.60
C VAL A 4 5.24 1.34 -0.12
N LEU A 5 6.22 2.05 0.45
CA LEU A 5 6.14 2.56 1.82
C LEU A 5 4.93 3.49 1.97
N VAL A 6 4.82 4.51 1.12
CA VAL A 6 3.75 5.51 1.19
C VAL A 6 2.38 4.86 1.02
N ALA A 7 2.23 3.96 0.03
CA ALA A 7 1.00 3.22 -0.17
C ALA A 7 0.61 2.36 1.06
N ASN A 8 1.59 1.68 1.68
CA ASN A 8 1.35 0.89 2.88
C ASN A 8 1.04 1.75 4.11
N HIS A 9 1.72 2.89 4.25
CA HIS A 9 1.55 3.84 5.37
C HIS A 9 0.20 4.54 5.32
N LEU A 10 -0.25 4.92 4.12
CA LEU A 10 -1.55 5.55 3.89
C LEU A 10 -2.69 4.53 3.79
N GLY A 11 -2.37 3.24 3.67
CA GLY A 11 -3.35 2.18 3.47
C GLY A 11 -4.11 2.30 2.13
N LYS A 12 -3.56 3.03 1.16
CA LYS A 12 -4.18 3.31 -0.14
C LYS A 12 -3.14 3.19 -1.23
N GLU A 13 -3.47 2.44 -2.29
CA GLU A 13 -2.70 2.45 -3.53
C GLU A 13 -3.26 3.56 -4.41
N HIS A 14 -2.38 4.39 -4.97
CA HIS A 14 -2.73 5.50 -5.86
C HIS A 14 -1.63 5.63 -6.91
N GLU A 15 -2.02 5.70 -8.19
CA GLU A 15 -1.08 5.75 -9.31
C GLU A 15 -0.13 6.96 -9.23
N ASP A 16 -0.65 8.10 -8.77
CA ASP A 16 0.14 9.32 -8.59
C ASP A 16 1.14 9.31 -7.43
N ILE A 17 1.15 8.29 -6.56
CA ILE A 17 2.22 8.19 -5.53
C ILE A 17 3.58 8.04 -6.21
N GLY A 18 3.66 7.26 -7.30
CA GLY A 18 4.87 7.10 -8.08
C GLY A 18 5.32 8.42 -8.70
N TRP A 19 4.38 9.14 -9.33
CA TRP A 19 4.62 10.45 -9.94
C TRP A 19 5.07 11.49 -8.92
N ALA A 20 4.39 11.60 -7.76
CA ALA A 20 4.75 12.53 -6.69
C ALA A 20 6.20 12.31 -6.19
N ILE A 21 6.60 11.05 -6.06
CA ILE A 21 7.96 10.70 -5.64
C ILE A 21 8.96 10.99 -6.76
N GLY A 22 8.62 10.68 -8.02
CA GLY A 22 9.42 11.03 -9.19
C GLY A 22 9.68 12.53 -9.30
N ASP A 23 8.65 13.34 -9.15
CA ASP A 23 8.74 14.80 -9.15
C ASP A 23 9.63 15.31 -8.01
N ALA A 24 9.51 14.72 -6.82
CA ALA A 24 10.35 15.09 -5.69
C ALA A 24 11.83 14.74 -5.94
N ILE A 25 12.11 13.59 -6.56
CA ILE A 25 13.46 13.18 -6.95
C ILE A 25 14.02 14.14 -8.00
N TYR A 26 13.25 14.44 -9.05
CA TYR A 26 13.64 15.37 -10.11
C TYR A 26 13.92 16.77 -9.56
N ASP A 27 13.00 17.31 -8.74
CA ASP A 27 13.18 18.63 -8.13
C ASP A 27 14.40 18.67 -7.21
N TYR A 28 14.66 17.60 -6.46
CA TYR A 28 15.80 17.56 -5.53
C TYR A 28 17.13 17.41 -6.27
N LEU A 29 17.25 16.42 -7.15
CA LEU A 29 18.52 16.08 -7.77
C LEU A 29 18.85 16.97 -8.98
N VAL A 30 17.86 17.22 -9.84
CA VAL A 30 18.06 17.94 -11.10
C VAL A 30 17.89 19.44 -10.89
N MET A 31 16.71 19.88 -10.42
CA MET A 31 16.41 21.32 -10.36
C MET A 31 17.20 22.06 -9.28
N LYS A 32 17.45 21.42 -8.13
CA LYS A 32 18.26 21.98 -7.05
C LYS A 32 19.74 21.59 -7.12
N ASN A 33 20.13 20.81 -8.14
CA ASN A 33 21.50 20.32 -8.34
C ASN A 33 22.10 19.67 -7.09
N LYS A 34 21.32 18.83 -6.40
CA LYS A 34 21.75 18.11 -5.20
C LYS A 34 22.13 16.67 -5.49
N SER A 35 22.92 16.08 -4.61
CA SER A 35 23.33 14.68 -4.74
C SER A 35 22.57 13.72 -3.81
N ILE A 36 22.71 12.42 -4.07
CA ILE A 36 22.17 11.37 -3.20
C ILE A 36 22.83 11.42 -1.81
N GLU A 37 24.11 11.79 -1.72
CA GLU A 37 24.80 12.03 -0.44
C GLU A 37 24.18 13.17 0.35
N GLU A 38 23.61 14.19 -0.30
CA GLU A 38 22.87 15.23 0.40
C GLU A 38 21.54 14.72 0.96
N VAL A 39 20.86 13.81 0.26
CA VAL A 39 19.67 13.11 0.79
C VAL A 39 20.05 12.32 2.04
N GLU A 40 21.21 11.65 2.05
CA GLU A 40 21.72 10.92 3.21
C GLU A 40 22.03 11.84 4.40
N LYS A 41 22.67 12.99 4.14
CA LYS A 41 23.03 13.98 5.18
C LYS A 41 21.81 14.76 5.69
N ARG A 42 20.80 14.99 4.84
CA ARG A 42 19.62 15.82 5.14
C ARG A 42 18.31 15.11 4.76
N PRO A 43 18.02 13.94 5.35
CA PRO A 43 16.86 13.12 4.97
C PRO A 43 15.53 13.83 5.22
N SER A 44 15.46 14.68 6.26
CA SER A 44 14.26 15.48 6.57
C SER A 44 13.91 16.47 5.44
N GLU A 45 14.91 17.03 4.75
CA GLU A 45 14.67 18.00 3.68
C GLU A 45 13.99 17.31 2.47
N PHE A 46 14.51 16.14 2.11
CA PHE A 46 13.93 15.34 1.03
C PHE A 46 12.55 14.79 1.42
N ALA A 47 12.38 14.29 2.65
CA ALA A 47 11.09 13.80 3.13
C ALA A 47 10.00 14.87 3.08
N LYS A 48 10.31 16.11 3.47
CA LYS A 48 9.39 17.26 3.35
C LYS A 48 8.99 17.53 1.91
N LEU A 49 9.95 17.45 0.97
CA LEU A 49 9.67 17.66 -0.44
C LEU A 49 8.72 16.58 -0.99
N VAL A 50 8.95 15.31 -0.65
CA VAL A 50 8.06 14.21 -1.04
C VAL A 50 6.64 14.43 -0.48
N VAL A 51 6.51 14.77 0.81
CA VAL A 51 5.22 15.10 1.43
C VAL A 51 4.53 16.27 0.72
N LYS A 52 5.28 17.33 0.39
CA LYS A 52 4.73 18.46 -0.36
C LYS A 52 4.16 18.03 -1.72
N LYS A 53 4.90 17.21 -2.48
CA LYS A 53 4.42 16.67 -3.77
C LYS A 53 3.18 15.78 -3.64
N LEU A 54 3.12 14.98 -2.57
CA LEU A 54 1.93 14.17 -2.26
C LEU A 54 0.71 15.05 -1.90
N GLN A 55 0.92 16.19 -1.24
CA GLN A 55 -0.15 17.15 -0.94
C GLN A 55 -0.59 17.95 -2.17
N GLU A 56 0.35 18.41 -3.01
CA GLU A 56 0.07 19.11 -4.27
C GLU A 56 -0.79 18.26 -5.22
N ARG A 57 -0.70 16.94 -5.11
CA ARG A 57 -1.49 15.96 -5.88
C ARG A 57 -2.73 15.44 -5.13
N GLU A 58 -3.08 16.03 -4.00
CA GLU A 58 -4.24 15.67 -3.15
C GLU A 58 -4.25 14.21 -2.66
N ILE A 59 -3.12 13.51 -2.73
CA ILE A 59 -2.94 12.13 -2.24
C ILE A 59 -2.90 12.11 -0.71
N LEU A 60 -2.34 13.18 -0.12
CA LEU A 60 -2.03 13.27 1.29
C LEU A 60 -2.72 14.48 1.92
N GLY A 61 -3.58 14.23 2.91
CA GLY A 61 -4.18 15.28 3.73
C GLY A 61 -3.21 15.83 4.79
N PRO A 62 -3.45 17.05 5.30
CA PRO A 62 -2.58 17.68 6.30
C PRO A 62 -2.50 16.92 7.63
N SER A 63 -3.54 16.16 7.99
CA SER A 63 -3.60 15.37 9.23
C SER A 63 -2.56 14.23 9.30
N VAL A 64 -2.22 13.64 8.16
CA VAL A 64 -1.26 12.52 8.05
C VAL A 64 0.10 12.94 7.49
N ALA A 65 0.29 14.23 7.20
CA ALA A 65 1.51 14.74 6.58
C ALA A 65 2.76 14.53 7.45
N LYS A 66 2.67 14.85 8.75
CA LYS A 66 3.80 14.70 9.70
C LYS A 66 4.20 13.25 9.92
N SER A 67 3.23 12.34 10.04
CA SER A 67 3.51 10.91 10.21
C SER A 67 4.13 10.32 8.94
N THR A 68 3.67 10.76 7.77
CA THR A 68 4.22 10.35 6.47
C THR A 68 5.63 10.90 6.24
N GLU A 69 5.90 12.15 6.63
CA GLU A 69 7.26 12.73 6.59
C GLU A 69 8.22 11.88 7.43
N ARG A 70 7.82 11.53 8.65
CA ARG A 70 8.61 10.70 9.55
C ARG A 70 8.86 9.30 8.96
N ALA A 71 7.82 8.67 8.42
CA ALA A 71 7.92 7.37 7.76
C ALA A 71 8.92 7.40 6.59
N ILE A 72 8.84 8.39 5.72
CA ILE A 72 9.77 8.56 4.60
C ILE A 72 11.19 8.78 5.13
N LYS A 73 11.37 9.65 6.12
CA LYS A 73 12.67 9.93 6.72
C LYS A 73 13.34 8.67 7.29
N GLU A 74 12.58 7.82 7.97
CA GLU A 74 13.08 6.57 8.56
C GLU A 74 13.43 5.51 7.51
N ALA A 75 12.79 5.55 6.33
CA ALA A 75 13.08 4.63 5.22
C ALA A 75 14.22 5.08 4.29
N ILE A 76 14.65 6.35 4.36
CA ILE A 76 15.74 6.88 3.52
C ILE A 76 17.05 6.12 3.74
N PRO A 77 17.57 5.91 4.96
CA PRO A 77 18.84 5.22 5.17
C PRO A 77 18.91 3.82 4.53
N PRO A 78 17.97 2.88 4.76
CA PRO A 78 18.00 1.58 4.10
C PRO A 78 17.79 1.69 2.57
N THR A 79 17.04 2.69 2.09
CA THR A 79 16.89 2.93 0.65
C THR A 79 18.21 3.36 0.00
N ILE A 80 18.95 4.28 0.63
CA ILE A 80 20.25 4.75 0.13
C ILE A 80 21.28 3.62 0.16
N LYS A 81 21.28 2.81 1.23
CA LYS A 81 22.17 1.64 1.31
C LYS A 81 21.94 0.66 0.15
N LEU A 82 20.68 0.41 -0.21
CA LEU A 82 20.38 -0.39 -1.39
C LEU A 82 20.87 0.29 -2.68
N ILE A 83 20.58 1.58 -2.86
CA ILE A 83 21.00 2.34 -4.05
C ILE A 83 22.51 2.30 -4.23
N ASN A 84 23.29 2.54 -3.16
CA ASN A 84 24.75 2.52 -3.21
C ASN A 84 25.32 1.14 -3.57
N LYS A 85 24.58 0.07 -3.30
CA LYS A 85 24.98 -1.29 -3.69
C LYS A 85 24.65 -1.60 -5.13
N MET A 86 23.51 -1.12 -5.62
CA MET A 86 23.13 -1.26 -7.02
C MET A 86 23.98 -0.36 -7.92
N TRP A 87 24.26 0.86 -7.47
CA TRP A 87 24.98 1.90 -8.20
C TRP A 87 26.15 2.47 -7.37
N PRO A 88 27.29 1.77 -7.35
CA PRO A 88 28.46 2.19 -6.61
C PRO A 88 29.09 3.47 -7.21
N LYS A 89 29.90 4.17 -6.40
CA LYS A 89 30.46 5.49 -6.72
C LYS A 89 31.47 5.49 -7.86
N ASP A 90 32.06 4.33 -8.16
CA ASP A 90 32.92 4.13 -9.31
C ASP A 90 32.13 4.04 -10.63
N HIS A 91 30.79 4.04 -10.57
CA HIS A 91 29.90 4.08 -11.72
C HIS A 91 30.20 2.98 -12.75
N ASP A 92 30.48 1.77 -12.27
CA ASP A 92 30.79 0.63 -13.13
C ASP A 92 29.65 0.38 -14.12
N VAL A 93 29.98 0.42 -15.41
CA VAL A 93 29.05 0.14 -16.53
C VAL A 93 28.41 -1.24 -16.39
N LYS A 94 29.09 -2.22 -15.77
CA LYS A 94 28.50 -3.53 -15.50
C LYS A 94 27.31 -3.44 -14.54
N HIS A 95 27.40 -2.62 -13.51
CA HIS A 95 26.29 -2.38 -12.60
C HIS A 95 25.11 -1.74 -13.33
N LEU A 96 25.39 -0.81 -14.24
CA LEU A 96 24.41 -0.06 -15.00
C LEU A 96 23.61 -1.00 -15.92
N ARG A 97 24.31 -1.87 -16.65
CA ARG A 97 23.70 -2.92 -17.50
C ARG A 97 22.93 -3.95 -16.68
N ALA A 98 23.47 -4.38 -15.55
CA ALA A 98 22.79 -5.33 -14.67
C ALA A 98 21.47 -4.76 -14.12
N MET A 99 21.46 -3.46 -13.78
CA MET A 99 20.24 -2.76 -13.37
C MET A 99 19.25 -2.61 -14.53
N GLU A 100 19.71 -2.20 -15.71
CA GLU A 100 18.87 -2.09 -16.92
C GLU A 100 18.19 -3.43 -17.24
N GLU A 101 18.95 -4.52 -17.23
CA GLU A 101 18.41 -5.87 -17.43
C GLU A 101 17.43 -6.25 -16.31
N ALA A 102 17.83 -6.09 -15.05
CA ALA A 102 17.00 -6.48 -13.91
C ALA A 102 15.65 -5.74 -13.83
N PHE A 103 15.59 -4.48 -14.26
CA PHE A 103 14.37 -3.67 -14.27
C PHE A 103 13.64 -3.66 -15.62
N SER A 104 14.09 -4.47 -16.58
CA SER A 104 13.38 -4.66 -17.85
C SER A 104 11.98 -5.26 -17.62
N PRO A 105 10.95 -4.86 -18.39
CA PRO A 105 9.59 -5.42 -18.28
C PRO A 105 9.53 -6.94 -18.42
N ASP A 106 10.49 -7.54 -19.13
CA ASP A 106 10.52 -8.97 -19.44
C ASP A 106 11.10 -9.83 -18.30
N ILE A 107 11.73 -9.21 -17.29
CA ILE A 107 12.36 -9.91 -16.18
C ILE A 107 11.37 -10.14 -15.04
N LYS A 108 11.11 -11.43 -14.77
CA LYS A 108 10.23 -11.88 -13.67
C LYS A 108 10.87 -11.79 -12.29
N ASP A 109 12.19 -11.94 -12.21
CA ASP A 109 12.93 -11.90 -10.95
C ASP A 109 14.16 -10.97 -11.05
N PRO A 110 13.96 -9.67 -10.76
CA PRO A 110 15.03 -8.68 -10.75
C PRO A 110 16.17 -9.03 -9.79
N LEU A 111 15.86 -9.65 -8.64
CA LEU A 111 16.87 -9.95 -7.61
C LEU A 111 17.80 -11.07 -8.07
N ARG A 112 17.25 -12.10 -8.71
CA ARG A 112 18.06 -13.17 -9.31
C ARG A 112 18.98 -12.63 -10.41
N THR A 113 18.49 -11.68 -11.21
CA THR A 113 19.25 -11.04 -12.29
C THR A 113 20.41 -10.20 -11.73
N LEU A 114 20.14 -9.34 -10.73
CA LEU A 114 21.18 -8.59 -10.03
C LEU A 114 22.24 -9.50 -9.39
N LYS A 115 21.80 -10.58 -8.72
CA LYS A 115 22.70 -11.55 -8.09
C LYS A 115 23.58 -12.28 -9.11
N ALA A 116 23.04 -12.64 -10.27
CA ALA A 116 23.80 -13.26 -11.35
C ALA A 116 24.90 -12.32 -11.90
N ALA A 117 24.66 -11.01 -11.86
CA ALA A 117 25.64 -9.98 -12.20
C ALA A 117 26.62 -9.64 -11.07
N GLY A 118 26.58 -10.35 -9.94
CA GLY A 118 27.45 -10.10 -8.77
C GLY A 118 26.91 -9.05 -7.80
N ILE A 119 25.71 -8.51 -8.03
CA ILE A 119 25.08 -7.48 -7.20
C ILE A 119 24.07 -8.15 -6.25
N ASP A 120 24.57 -8.76 -5.17
CA ASP A 120 23.69 -9.38 -4.18
C ASP A 120 23.09 -8.35 -3.23
N VAL A 121 21.87 -7.89 -3.52
CA VAL A 121 21.12 -6.92 -2.69
C VAL A 121 20.12 -7.55 -1.73
N THR A 122 20.14 -8.88 -1.58
CA THR A 122 19.10 -9.62 -0.83
C THR A 122 18.93 -9.08 0.60
N LYS A 123 20.07 -8.86 1.28
CA LYS A 123 20.09 -8.35 2.65
C LYS A 123 19.51 -6.94 2.75
N GLU A 124 19.90 -6.05 1.85
CA GLU A 124 19.45 -4.65 1.84
C GLU A 124 17.95 -4.54 1.52
N VAL A 125 17.44 -5.40 0.63
CA VAL A 125 16.01 -5.50 0.33
C VAL A 125 15.23 -6.02 1.56
N GLU A 126 15.75 -7.00 2.28
CA GLU A 126 15.14 -7.50 3.53
C GLU A 126 15.17 -6.45 4.65
N GLU A 127 16.29 -5.77 4.86
CA GLU A 127 16.42 -4.66 5.81
C GLU A 127 15.38 -3.58 5.53
N LEU A 128 15.21 -3.19 4.26
CA LEU A 128 14.21 -2.20 3.88
C LEU A 128 12.78 -2.71 4.06
N ARG A 129 12.49 -3.97 3.73
CA ARG A 129 11.16 -4.57 3.99
C ARG A 129 10.83 -4.56 5.47
N ASN A 130 11.81 -4.89 6.32
CA ASN A 130 11.64 -4.86 7.77
C ASN A 130 11.43 -3.43 8.29
N ALA A 131 12.19 -2.46 7.77
CA ALA A 131 11.99 -1.05 8.10
C ALA A 131 10.58 -0.56 7.70
N ILE A 132 10.12 -0.88 6.49
CA ILE A 132 8.76 -0.55 6.03
C ILE A 132 7.71 -1.21 6.94
N ALA A 133 7.91 -2.47 7.31
CA ALA A 133 7.01 -3.21 8.19
C ALA A 133 6.93 -2.60 9.60
N GLU A 134 8.07 -2.17 10.15
CA GLU A 134 8.15 -1.49 11.44
C GLU A 134 7.47 -0.12 11.40
N ILE A 135 7.77 0.70 10.38
CA ILE A 135 7.17 2.03 10.18
C ILE A 135 5.65 1.94 10.01
N THR A 136 5.16 0.96 9.26
CA THR A 136 3.74 0.81 8.94
C THR A 136 2.97 0.00 9.98
N GLY A 137 3.64 -0.49 11.04
CA GLY A 137 3.04 -1.34 12.07
C GLY A 137 2.61 -2.73 11.59
N LYS A 138 2.87 -3.08 10.32
CA LYS A 138 2.59 -4.39 9.74
C LYS A 138 3.78 -5.32 10.01
N LYS A 139 3.81 -5.98 11.17
CA LYS A 139 4.83 -7.01 11.48
C LYS A 139 5.05 -7.94 10.26
N PRO A 140 6.29 -8.17 9.80
CA PRO A 140 6.52 -9.15 8.76
C PRO A 140 6.06 -10.51 9.30
N LYS A 141 5.26 -11.25 8.53
CA LYS A 141 5.02 -12.67 8.82
C LYS A 141 6.35 -13.40 8.66
N ALA A 142 7.09 -13.55 9.74
CA ALA A 142 8.23 -14.46 9.79
C ALA A 142 7.74 -15.85 9.37
N ARG A 143 8.27 -16.38 8.27
CA ARG A 143 8.09 -17.79 7.93
C ARG A 143 8.86 -18.60 8.97
N GLY A 144 8.13 -19.26 9.86
CA GLY A 144 8.68 -20.28 10.78
C GLY A 144 8.54 -19.93 12.26
N ALA A 145 7.39 -20.26 12.84
CA ALA A 145 7.30 -20.57 14.27
C ALA A 145 6.19 -21.62 14.48
N PRO A 146 6.46 -22.73 15.18
CA PRO A 146 5.49 -23.81 15.40
C PRO A 146 4.41 -23.43 16.43
N PRO A 147 3.26 -24.12 16.44
CA PRO A 147 2.11 -23.75 17.28
C PRO A 147 2.18 -24.42 18.67
N GLY A 148 2.08 -23.62 19.72
CA GLY A 148 1.81 -24.06 21.09
C GLY A 148 1.72 -22.85 21.99
N GLY A 149 0.53 -22.38 22.41
CA GLY A 149 -0.20 -22.86 23.60
C GLY A 149 0.17 -21.92 24.78
N SER A 150 -0.71 -21.33 25.59
CA SER A 150 -2.15 -21.49 25.83
C SER A 150 -2.65 -20.26 26.63
N ARG A 151 -3.91 -19.83 26.36
CA ARG A 151 -5.00 -19.44 27.29
C ARG A 151 -4.63 -18.77 28.65
N LYS A 152 -5.22 -17.65 29.10
CA LYS A 152 -6.66 -17.30 29.28
C LYS A 152 -6.70 -15.84 29.81
N ARG A 153 -7.58 -14.96 29.34
CA ARG A 153 -8.87 -14.67 30.02
C ARG A 153 -9.81 -13.89 29.10
N ALA A 154 -11.08 -14.31 29.14
CA ALA A 154 -12.17 -13.87 28.30
C ALA A 154 -12.84 -12.58 28.81
N LYS A 155 -13.16 -11.67 27.88
CA LYS A 155 -14.50 -11.07 27.77
C LYS A 155 -14.93 -11.17 26.30
N SER A 156 -15.97 -11.97 26.08
CA SER A 156 -16.72 -12.20 24.84
C SER A 156 -17.84 -11.14 24.79
N LYS A 157 -18.37 -10.57 23.68
CA LYS A 157 -18.67 -10.99 22.29
C LYS A 157 -18.82 -9.67 21.48
N ARG A 158 -18.44 -9.47 20.20
CA ARG A 158 -18.26 -10.34 19.04
C ARG A 158 -16.78 -10.42 18.59
N PRO A 159 -16.29 -11.59 18.19
CA PRO A 159 -15.04 -11.68 17.43
C PRO A 159 -15.33 -11.20 16.00
N VAL A 160 -14.59 -10.21 15.51
CA VAL A 160 -14.46 -10.01 14.06
C VAL A 160 -13.55 -11.14 13.58
N SER A 161 -14.16 -12.31 13.39
CA SER A 161 -13.55 -13.47 12.77
C SER A 161 -13.17 -13.12 11.35
N SER A 162 -11.91 -13.40 10.99
CA SER A 162 -11.48 -13.84 9.66
C SER A 162 -12.31 -13.38 8.45
N ALA A 163 -11.77 -12.42 7.69
CA ALA A 163 -11.84 -12.41 6.23
C ALA A 163 -13.21 -12.76 5.58
N GLY A 164 -14.29 -12.11 6.02
CA GLY A 164 -15.61 -12.22 5.39
C GLY A 164 -16.34 -10.87 5.41
N LEU A 165 -17.23 -10.64 4.45
CA LEU A 165 -18.05 -9.43 4.46
C LEU A 165 -18.89 -9.33 5.74
N PRO A 166 -19.18 -8.10 6.20
CA PRO A 166 -20.22 -7.86 7.20
C PRO A 166 -21.52 -8.61 6.86
N PRO A 167 -22.18 -9.26 7.83
CA PRO A 167 -23.39 -10.05 7.60
C PRO A 167 -24.48 -9.31 6.83
N GLU A 168 -24.62 -8.01 7.08
CA GLU A 168 -25.59 -7.12 6.45
C GLU A 168 -25.33 -7.00 4.94
N LEU A 169 -24.05 -6.89 4.54
CA LEU A 169 -23.66 -6.83 3.13
C LEU A 169 -23.72 -8.19 2.46
N LEU A 170 -23.40 -9.27 3.19
CA LEU A 170 -23.54 -10.63 2.68
C LEU A 170 -25.02 -10.96 2.38
N ALA A 171 -25.95 -10.52 3.24
CA ALA A 171 -27.38 -10.68 3.02
C ALA A 171 -27.84 -10.00 1.72
N ILE A 172 -27.36 -8.78 1.45
CA ILE A 172 -27.65 -8.06 0.20
C ILE A 172 -27.11 -8.82 -1.02
N VAL A 173 -25.87 -9.32 -0.96
CA VAL A 173 -25.29 -10.11 -2.06
C VAL A 173 -26.10 -11.39 -2.31
N LYS A 174 -26.48 -12.12 -1.26
CA LYS A 174 -27.29 -13.33 -1.40
C LYS A 174 -28.69 -13.04 -1.94
N ALA A 175 -29.32 -11.94 -1.51
CA ALA A 175 -30.62 -11.52 -2.04
C ALA A 175 -30.55 -11.17 -3.54
N LEU A 176 -29.45 -10.53 -3.98
CA LEU A 176 -29.20 -10.26 -5.40
C LEU A 176 -28.99 -11.56 -6.20
N GLU A 177 -28.24 -12.53 -5.65
CA GLU A 177 -28.07 -13.86 -6.25
C GLU A 177 -29.39 -14.61 -6.41
N PHE A 178 -30.24 -14.64 -5.37
CA PHE A 178 -31.56 -15.31 -5.44
C PHE A 178 -32.55 -14.62 -6.39
N SER A 179 -32.32 -13.34 -6.71
CA SER A 179 -33.17 -12.56 -7.61
C SER A 179 -32.63 -12.53 -9.04
N ASP A 180 -31.64 -13.38 -9.35
CA ASP A 180 -30.90 -13.41 -10.62
C ASP A 180 -30.42 -12.03 -11.08
N PHE A 181 -30.09 -11.15 -10.12
CA PHE A 181 -29.64 -9.78 -10.38
C PHE A 181 -30.63 -8.96 -11.23
N SER A 182 -31.94 -9.22 -11.11
CA SER A 182 -32.95 -8.43 -11.80
C SER A 182 -32.78 -6.92 -11.54
N GLU A 183 -33.10 -6.07 -12.52
CA GLU A 183 -32.96 -4.61 -12.39
C GLU A 183 -33.69 -4.08 -11.15
N ARG A 184 -34.88 -4.61 -10.87
CA ARG A 184 -35.67 -4.26 -9.69
C ARG A 184 -35.00 -4.67 -8.36
N ALA A 185 -34.22 -5.75 -8.35
CA ALA A 185 -33.44 -6.15 -7.18
C ALA A 185 -32.19 -5.27 -7.02
N MET A 186 -31.54 -4.88 -8.12
CA MET A 186 -30.39 -3.98 -8.13
C MET A 186 -30.76 -2.59 -7.61
N GLU A 187 -31.89 -2.02 -8.05
CA GLU A 187 -32.40 -0.73 -7.54
C GLU A 187 -32.73 -0.77 -6.04
N LYS A 188 -33.29 -1.89 -5.57
CA LYS A 188 -33.58 -2.06 -4.14
C LYS A 188 -32.30 -2.17 -3.32
N ALA A 189 -31.33 -2.95 -3.80
CA ALA A 189 -30.03 -3.09 -3.15
C ALA A 189 -29.28 -1.75 -3.12
N GLU A 190 -29.33 -0.94 -4.18
CA GLU A 190 -28.73 0.39 -4.19
C GLU A 190 -29.32 1.29 -3.09
N LYS A 191 -30.65 1.35 -2.98
CA LYS A 191 -31.33 2.15 -1.94
C LYS A 191 -30.98 1.69 -0.53
N GLU A 192 -30.87 0.39 -0.32
CA GLU A 192 -30.51 -0.20 0.97
C GLU A 192 -29.04 0.05 1.33
N LEU A 193 -28.14 -0.03 0.35
CA LEU A 193 -26.71 0.28 0.51
C LEU A 193 -26.45 1.75 0.78
N LEU A 194 -27.19 2.68 0.15
CA LEU A 194 -27.09 4.11 0.44
C LEU A 194 -27.47 4.40 1.89
N ARG A 195 -28.59 3.85 2.38
CA ARG A 195 -29.00 3.99 3.79
C ARG A 195 -27.97 3.41 4.76
N LEU A 196 -27.38 2.27 4.41
CA LEU A 196 -26.35 1.64 5.22
C LEU A 196 -25.08 2.51 5.23
N VAL A 197 -24.67 3.08 4.10
CA VAL A 197 -23.56 4.03 4.01
C VAL A 197 -23.82 5.24 4.89
N ASP A 198 -24.99 5.87 4.78
CA ASP A 198 -25.35 7.05 5.58
C ASP A 198 -25.27 6.76 7.09
N GLY A 199 -25.80 5.61 7.54
CA GLY A 199 -25.72 5.21 8.95
C GLY A 199 -24.30 4.84 9.42
N LEU A 200 -23.44 4.35 8.52
CA LEU A 200 -22.05 4.02 8.87
C LEU A 200 -21.15 5.26 8.92
N LEU A 201 -21.52 6.37 8.27
CA LEU A 201 -20.77 7.63 8.30
C LEU A 201 -20.80 8.33 9.67
N GLU A 202 -21.70 7.91 10.58
CA GLU A 202 -21.86 8.53 11.91
C GLU A 202 -20.73 8.19 12.90
N ASP A 203 -19.97 7.11 12.68
CA ASP A 203 -18.89 6.66 13.57
C ASP A 203 -17.67 6.17 12.78
N GLU A 204 -16.50 6.75 13.04
CA GLU A 204 -15.22 6.38 12.40
C GLU A 204 -14.85 4.91 12.62
N ALA A 205 -15.33 4.26 13.70
CA ALA A 205 -15.13 2.84 13.94
C ALA A 205 -15.75 1.93 12.86
N ASN A 206 -16.70 2.45 12.09
CA ASN A 206 -17.39 1.74 11.01
C ASN A 206 -16.61 1.75 9.68
N ALA A 207 -15.43 2.39 9.61
CA ALA A 207 -14.67 2.54 8.37
C ALA A 207 -14.46 1.23 7.57
N PRO A 208 -14.20 0.05 8.19
CA PRO A 208 -14.12 -1.21 7.44
C PRO A 208 -15.46 -1.63 6.81
N GLN A 209 -16.58 -1.47 7.51
CA GLN A 209 -17.91 -1.79 6.99
C GLN A 209 -18.32 -0.80 5.89
N LEU A 210 -17.99 0.49 6.07
CA LEU A 210 -18.22 1.55 5.10
C LEU A 210 -17.51 1.24 3.79
N PHE A 211 -16.24 0.81 3.84
CA PHE A 211 -15.50 0.41 2.65
C PHE A 211 -16.21 -0.72 1.87
N HIS A 212 -16.64 -1.77 2.56
CA HIS A 212 -17.35 -2.88 1.92
C HIS A 212 -18.70 -2.46 1.35
N ALA A 213 -19.43 -1.57 2.04
CA ALA A 213 -20.72 -1.05 1.62
C ALA A 213 -20.59 -0.19 0.36
N VAL A 214 -19.64 0.75 0.34
CA VAL A 214 -19.36 1.61 -0.83
C VAL A 214 -18.87 0.78 -2.01
N LYS A 215 -18.03 -0.24 -1.76
CA LYS A 215 -17.58 -1.16 -2.81
C LYS A 215 -18.75 -1.94 -3.42
N LEU A 216 -19.62 -2.51 -2.61
CA LEU A 216 -20.81 -3.23 -3.09
C LEU A 216 -21.76 -2.28 -3.85
N LEU A 217 -22.00 -1.09 -3.31
CA LEU A 217 -22.80 -0.04 -3.96
C LEU A 217 -22.28 0.28 -5.36
N ARG A 218 -20.96 0.45 -5.51
CA ARG A 218 -20.37 0.77 -6.82
C ARG A 218 -20.49 -0.35 -7.83
N LEU A 219 -20.48 -1.60 -7.37
CA LEU A 219 -20.69 -2.77 -8.24
C LEU A 219 -22.15 -2.88 -8.67
N VAL A 220 -23.09 -2.61 -7.76
CA VAL A 220 -24.53 -2.56 -8.06
C VAL A 220 -24.83 -1.47 -9.10
N GLN A 221 -24.33 -0.26 -8.89
CA GLN A 221 -24.52 0.86 -9.84
C GLN A 221 -23.95 0.59 -11.24
N LYS A 222 -22.88 -0.20 -11.32
CA LYS A 222 -22.25 -0.58 -12.60
C LYS A 222 -22.89 -1.80 -13.24
N GLY A 223 -23.81 -2.48 -12.57
CA GLY A 223 -24.34 -3.76 -13.02
C GLY A 223 -23.27 -4.88 -13.05
N ASP A 224 -22.20 -4.78 -12.27
CA ASP A 224 -21.10 -5.75 -12.30
C ASP A 224 -21.41 -7.01 -11.46
N ILE A 225 -22.21 -7.90 -12.05
CA ILE A 225 -22.64 -9.17 -11.44
C ILE A 225 -21.45 -10.04 -11.02
N LYS A 226 -20.38 -10.09 -11.84
CA LYS A 226 -19.19 -10.90 -11.55
C LYS A 226 -18.45 -10.36 -10.32
N GLY A 227 -18.33 -9.03 -10.23
CA GLY A 227 -17.75 -8.36 -9.08
C GLY A 227 -18.56 -8.58 -7.80
N ILE A 228 -19.90 -8.54 -7.89
CA ILE A 228 -20.80 -8.78 -6.75
C ILE A 228 -20.64 -10.19 -6.20
N LYS A 229 -20.64 -11.21 -7.06
CA LYS A 229 -20.43 -12.62 -6.66
C LYS A 229 -19.07 -12.84 -6.00
N LYS A 230 -18.01 -12.25 -6.58
CA LYS A 230 -16.65 -12.32 -6.02
C LYS A 230 -16.54 -11.64 -4.65
N LEU A 231 -17.39 -10.64 -4.39
CA LEU A 231 -17.52 -10.03 -3.08
C LEU A 231 -18.16 -11.04 -2.10
N GLY A 232 -19.31 -11.61 -2.44
CA GLY A 232 -20.09 -12.51 -1.57
C GLY A 232 -19.43 -13.81 -1.14
N GLY A 233 -18.38 -14.26 -1.85
CA GLY A 233 -17.68 -15.52 -1.58
C GLY A 233 -18.21 -16.68 -2.41
#